data_AF-A0A382M6W5-F1
#
_entry.id   AF-A0A382M6W5-F1
#
_cell.length_a   1.000
_cell.length_b   1.000
_cell.length_c   1.000
_cell.angle_alpha   90.00
_cell.angle_beta   90.00
_cell.angle_gamma   90.00
#
_symmetry.space_group_name_H-M   'P 1'
#
loop_
_entity.id
_entity.type
_entity.pdbx_description
1 polymer ?
#
loop_
_entity_poly.entity_id
_entity_poly.type
_entity_poly.pdbx_seq_one_letter_code
_entity_poly.pdbx_strand_id
1 'polypeptide(L)'
;MKKIGQFIYPWGNGHYTRMMRLDEALLKHLGEELDVHYFSKGEVYKKLLDKFPDKQKNIHEVLMPTPIDGKVGPSVTLSLLNILFPV
;
A
#
# COMPACT_ATOMS: atom_id res chain seq x y z
N MET A 1 0.28 7.23 21.38
CA MET A 1 0.77 7.25 19.99
C MET A 1 0.30 5.98 19.30
N LYS A 2 -0.59 6.11 18.32
CA LYS A 2 -1.11 4.96 17.56
C LYS A 2 -0.11 4.60 16.45
N LYS A 3 0.10 3.31 16.24
CA LYS A 3 1.00 2.78 15.21
C LYS A 3 0.21 2.30 14.01
N ILE A 4 0.64 2.68 12.81
CA ILE A 4 -0.01 2.28 11.56
C ILE A 4 1.03 1.74 10.59
N GLY A 5 0.84 0.53 10.09
CA GLY A 5 1.64 -0.03 9.00
C GLY A 5 0.97 0.20 7.66
N GLN A 6 1.70 0.76 6.69
CA GLN A 6 1.20 1.03 5.33
C GLN A 6 2.03 0.32 4.28
N PHE A 7 1.37 -0.49 3.46
CA PHE A 7 1.97 -1.15 2.31
C PHE A 7 1.76 -0.30 1.07
N ILE A 8 2.83 0.31 0.56
CA ILE A 8 2.77 1.16 -0.64
C ILE A 8 3.40 0.40 -1.80
N TYR A 9 2.57 -0.23 -2.62
CA TYR A 9 2.99 -0.89 -3.84
C TYR A 9 3.59 0.08 -4.87
N PRO A 10 4.70 -0.30 -5.55
CA PRO A 10 5.32 0.49 -6.60
C PRO A 10 4.60 0.32 -7.96
N TRP A 11 3.27 0.27 -7.99
CA TRP A 11 2.49 0.16 -9.24
C TRP A 11 2.24 1.54 -9.87
N GLY A 12 3.30 2.33 -9.94
CA GLY A 12 3.24 3.73 -10.35
C GLY A 12 2.87 4.70 -9.23
N ASN A 13 2.92 6.00 -9.54
CA ASN A 13 2.80 7.08 -8.56
C ASN A 13 1.40 7.24 -7.97
N GLY A 14 0.35 6.76 -8.64
CA GLY A 14 -1.03 6.94 -8.19
C GLY A 14 -1.30 6.32 -6.81
N HIS A 15 -0.73 5.12 -6.55
CA HIS A 15 -0.88 4.47 -5.25
C HIS A 15 -0.17 5.25 -4.15
N TYR A 16 1.08 5.65 -4.39
CA TYR A 16 1.85 6.50 -3.47
C TYR A 16 1.10 7.80 -3.11
N THR A 17 0.61 8.54 -4.11
CA THR A 17 -0.11 9.80 -3.86
C THR A 17 -1.39 9.60 -3.04
N ARG A 18 -2.12 8.49 -3.24
CA ARG A 18 -3.31 8.18 -2.44
C ARG A 18 -2.96 7.87 -0.99
N MET A 19 -1.88 7.12 -0.74
CA MET A 19 -1.44 6.82 0.62
C MET A 19 -0.98 8.08 1.36
N MET A 20 -0.28 8.99 0.68
CA MET A 20 0.09 10.29 1.28
C MET A 20 -1.13 11.15 1.64
N ARG A 21 -2.17 11.15 0.81
CA ARG A 21 -3.44 11.84 1.13
C ARG A 21 -4.18 11.18 2.28
N LEU A 22 -4.08 9.86 2.41
CA LEU A 22 -4.64 9.13 3.53
C LEU A 22 -3.96 9.54 4.84
N ASP A 23 -2.64 9.70 4.86
CA ASP A 23 -1.90 10.18 6.04
C ASP A 23 -2.44 11.52 6.55
N GLU A 24 -2.62 12.49 5.64
CA GLU A 24 -3.16 13.82 5.95
C GLU A 24 -4.58 13.71 6.52
N ALA A 25 -5.42 12.87 5.91
CA ALA A 25 -6.78 12.64 6.39
C ALA A 25 -6.81 11.97 7.77
N LEU A 26 -5.96 10.97 8.01
CA LEU A 26 -5.89 10.27 9.29
C LEU A 26 -5.45 11.21 10.41
N LEU A 27 -4.43 12.03 10.16
CA LEU A 27 -3.96 13.02 11.13
C LEU A 27 -5.08 14.01 11.51
N LYS A 28 -5.84 14.48 10.51
CA LYS A 28 -6.96 15.39 10.72
C LYS A 28 -8.11 14.78 11.55
N HIS A 29 -8.44 13.51 11.34
CA HIS A 29 -9.60 12.87 11.99
C HIS A 29 -9.27 12.26 13.35
N LEU A 30 -8.05 11.79 13.54
CA LEU A 30 -7.63 11.13 14.78
C LEU A 30 -7.12 12.14 15.81
N GLY A 31 -6.64 13.31 15.39
CA GLY A 31 -6.23 14.40 16.29
C GLY A 31 -5.03 14.05 17.19
N GLU A 32 -4.29 13.01 16.86
CA GLU A 32 -3.19 12.45 17.65
C GLU A 32 -1.96 12.16 16.79
N GLU A 33 -0.78 12.16 17.39
CA GLU A 33 0.45 11.79 16.69
C GLU A 33 0.41 10.31 16.27
N LEU A 34 0.60 10.10 14.96
CA LEU A 34 0.66 8.79 14.32
C LEU A 34 2.11 8.36 14.07
N ASP A 35 2.46 7.19 14.58
CA ASP A 35 3.72 6.51 14.29
C ASP A 35 3.52 5.60 13.08
N VAL A 36 3.67 6.18 11.89
CA VAL A 36 3.44 5.50 10.62
C VAL A 36 4.71 4.78 10.19
N HIS A 37 4.58 3.49 9.89
CA HIS A 37 5.59 2.65 9.28
C HIS A 37 5.23 2.36 7.82
N TYR A 38 6.12 2.66 6.89
CA TYR A 38 5.93 2.43 5.47
C TYR A 38 6.70 1.19 5.01
N PHE A 39 6.02 0.35 4.22
CA PHE A 39 6.57 -0.85 3.63
C PHE A 39 6.46 -0.71 2.11
N SER A 40 7.60 -0.70 1.41
CA SER A 40 7.63 -0.52 -0.05
C SER A 40 8.89 -1.13 -0.66
N LYS A 41 9.10 -0.91 -1.96
CA LYS A 41 10.32 -1.28 -2.67
C LYS A 41 10.60 -0.36 -3.85
N GLY A 42 11.83 -0.37 -4.35
CA GLY A 42 12.20 0.31 -5.59
C GLY A 42 12.04 1.83 -5.52
N GLU A 43 11.45 2.43 -6.56
CA GLU A 43 11.34 3.90 -6.68
C GLU A 43 10.50 4.52 -5.55
N VAL A 44 9.42 3.87 -5.13
CA VAL A 44 8.55 4.38 -4.05
C VAL A 44 9.26 4.35 -2.71
N TYR A 45 10.07 3.32 -2.43
CA TYR A 45 10.90 3.27 -1.23
C TYR A 45 11.87 4.46 -1.17
N LYS A 46 12.56 4.76 -2.27
CA LYS A 46 13.46 5.94 -2.37
C LYS A 46 12.71 7.25 -2.13
N LYS A 47 11.54 7.43 -2.75
CA LYS A 47 10.68 8.61 -2.53
C LYS A 47 10.26 8.80 -1.08
N LEU A 48 10.03 7.70 -0.36
CA LEU A 48 9.68 7.76 1.06
C LEU A 48 10.88 8.20 1.91
N LEU A 49 12.08 7.69 1.63
CA LEU A 49 13.31 8.12 2.31
C LEU A 49 13.57 9.61 2.10
N ASP A 50 13.44 10.09 0.86
CA ASP A 50 13.64 11.49 0.51
C ASP A 50 12.60 12.41 1.16
N LYS A 51 11.34 11.95 1.25
CA LYS A 51 10.25 12.74 1.84
C LYS A 51 10.30 12.79 3.36
N PHE A 52 10.78 11.74 4.01
CA PHE A 52 10.83 11.63 5.47
C PHE A 52 12.25 11.29 5.98
N PRO A 53 13.23 12.20 5.78
CA PRO A 53 14.62 11.94 6.11
C PRO A 53 14.85 11.64 7.60
N ASP A 54 14.03 12.19 8.49
CA ASP A 54 14.13 11.98 9.95
C ASP A 54 13.44 10.70 10.43
N LYS A 55 12.66 10.03 9.57
CA LYS A 55 11.85 8.85 9.92
C LYS A 55 12.30 7.59 9.19
N GLN A 56 13.57 7.51 8.79
CA GLN A 56 14.11 6.37 8.05
C GLN A 56 13.93 5.02 8.77
N LYS A 57 13.98 5.00 10.11
CA LYS A 57 13.72 3.79 10.92
C LYS A 57 12.30 3.22 10.73
N ASN A 58 11.38 4.04 10.22
CA ASN A 58 10.00 3.67 9.97
C ASN A 58 9.76 3.28 8.49
N ILE A 59 10.77 3.33 7.63
CA ILE A 59 10.65 3.01 6.21
C ILE A 59 11.38 1.70 5.96
N HIS A 60 10.64 0.70 5.54
CA HIS A 60 11.12 -0.66 5.38
C HIS A 60 11.07 -1.05 3.90
N GLU A 61 12.22 -1.44 3.36
CA GLU A 61 12.26 -2.10 2.06
C GLU A 61 11.85 -3.56 2.24
N VAL A 62 10.77 -3.97 1.56
CA VAL A 62 10.26 -5.34 1.64
C VAL A 62 9.92 -5.88 0.26
N LEU A 63 10.00 -7.20 0.12
CA LEU A 63 9.43 -7.85 -1.05
C LEU A 63 7.91 -7.71 -0.99
N MET A 64 7.39 -6.74 -1.73
CA MET A 64 5.94 -6.55 -1.86
C MET A 64 5.34 -7.82 -2.49
N PRO A 65 4.37 -8.50 -1.81
CA PRO A 65 3.69 -9.63 -2.41
C PRO A 65 2.98 -9.10 -3.66
N THR A 66 3.44 -9.49 -4.85
CA THR A 66 2.73 -9.15 -6.08
C THR A 66 1.30 -9.66 -5.94
N PRO A 67 0.26 -8.85 -6.22
CA PRO A 67 -1.11 -9.32 -6.25
C PRO A 67 -1.16 -10.22 -7.46
N ILE A 68 -1.04 -11.52 -7.19
CA ILE A 68 -1.23 -12.59 -8.15
C ILE A 68 -0.69 -12.22 -9.55
N ASP A 69 0.58 -11.74 -9.59
CA ASP A 69 1.48 -11.37 -10.71
C ASP A 69 0.93 -10.99 -12.11
N GLY A 70 -0.36 -10.69 -12.27
CA GLY A 70 -1.06 -10.68 -13.54
C GLY A 70 -1.08 -12.01 -14.31
N LYS A 71 -0.33 -13.07 -13.91
CA LYS A 71 -0.32 -14.35 -14.61
C LYS A 71 -1.46 -15.26 -14.15
N VAL A 72 -1.97 -15.04 -12.94
CA VAL A 72 -3.09 -15.79 -12.37
C VAL A 72 -4.25 -14.84 -12.06
N GLY A 73 -4.87 -14.27 -13.11
CA GLY A 73 -6.16 -13.61 -12.96
C GLY A 73 -7.23 -14.56 -12.40
N PRO A 74 -8.39 -14.04 -11.96
CA PRO A 74 -9.52 -14.90 -11.60
C PRO A 74 -9.77 -15.88 -12.74
N SER A 75 -9.90 -17.17 -12.41
CA SER A 75 -10.13 -18.20 -13.43
C SER A 75 -11.40 -17.85 -14.19
N VAL A 76 -11.26 -17.64 -15.50
CA VAL A 76 -12.39 -17.34 -16.40
C VAL A 76 -13.41 -18.47 -16.32
N THR A 77 -12.94 -19.73 -16.31
CA THR A 77 -13.79 -20.91 -16.18
C THR A 77 -14.58 -20.91 -14.88
N LEU A 78 -13.92 -20.66 -13.74
CA LEU A 78 -14.62 -20.57 -12.44
C LEU A 78 -15.59 -19.39 -12.39
N SER A 79 -15.24 -18.27 -13.02
CA SER A 79 -16.09 -17.08 -13.08
C SER A 79 -17.36 -17.31 -13.91
N LEU A 80 -17.27 -18.10 -14.99
CA LEU A 80 -18.43 -18.49 -15.81
C LEU A 80 -19.38 -19.43 -15.08
N LEU A 81 -18.88 -20.27 -14.15
CA LEU A 81 -19.74 -21.14 -13.35
C LEU A 81 -20.74 -20.34 -12.48
N ASN A 82 -20.39 -19.13 -12.06
CA ASN A 82 -21.30 -18.25 -11.32
C ASN A 82 -22.53 -17.80 -12.15
N ILE A 83 -22.51 -17.94 -13.48
CA ILE A 83 -23.69 -17.68 -14.32
C ILE A 83 -24.71 -18.82 -14.17
N LEU A 84 -24.22 -20.06 -14.05
CA LEU A 84 -25.05 -21.27 -13.95
C LEU A 84 -25.47 -21.56 -12.51
N PHE A 85 -24.62 -21.21 -11.55
CA PHE A 85 -24.84 -21.37 -10.12
C PHE A 85 -24.54 -20.05 -9.41
N PRO A 86 -25.43 -19.04 -9.53
CA PRO A 86 -25.27 -17.82 -8.76
C PRO A 86 -25.27 -18.15 -7.27
N VAL A 87 -24.29 -17.61 -6.55
CA VAL A 87 -24.18 -17.71 -5.08
C VAL A 87 -25.29 -16.90 -4.42
#